data_AF-A0A7R7VN77-F1
#
_entry.id   AF-A0A7R7VN77-F1
#
_cell.length_a   1.000
_cell.length_b   1.000
_cell.length_c   1.000
_cell.angle_alpha   90.00
_cell.angle_beta   90.00
_cell.angle_gamma   90.00
#
_symmetry.space_group_name_H-M   'P 1'
#
loop_
_entity.id
_entity.type
_entity.pdbx_description
1 polymer ?
#
loop_
_entity_poly.entity_id
_entity_poly.type
_entity_poly.pdbx_seq_one_letter_code
_entity_poly.pdbx_strand_id
1 'polypeptide(L)'
;MTKYRLTIRYAPGADSKYAAGIENIARTKFGAKGVLRFQRFAFNSGYPPFHITLFEASDSVSLEELQSVQLAEGVITQVQRVDRPAER
;
A
#
# COMPACT_ATOMS: atom_id res chain seq x y z
N MET A 1 6.13 15.89 -4.91
CA MET A 1 5.93 14.54 -4.36
C MET A 1 4.51 14.45 -3.86
N THR A 2 3.78 13.44 -4.32
CA THR A 2 2.38 13.23 -3.95
C THR A 2 2.30 12.15 -2.87
N LYS A 3 1.48 12.39 -1.84
CA LYS A 3 1.21 11.44 -0.76
C LYS A 3 0.07 10.51 -1.14
N TYR A 4 0.26 9.23 -0.84
CA TYR A 4 -0.71 8.19 -1.10
C TYR A 4 -0.93 7.33 0.13
N ARG A 5 -2.15 6.81 0.27
CA ARG A 5 -2.53 5.80 1.24
C ARG A 5 -2.64 4.46 0.54
N LEU A 6 -1.88 3.50 1.02
CA LEU A 6 -1.98 2.10 0.63
C LEU A 6 -2.77 1.34 1.68
N THR A 7 -3.81 0.65 1.26
CA THR A 7 -4.52 -0.33 2.06
C THR A 7 -4.31 -1.71 1.43
N ILE A 8 -3.83 -2.65 2.22
CA ILE A 8 -3.56 -4.02 1.81
C ILE A 8 -4.54 -4.93 2.54
N ARG A 9 -5.37 -5.62 1.77
CA ARG A 9 -6.37 -6.57 2.25
C ARG A 9 -6.01 -7.96 1.74
N TYR A 10 -6.45 -8.97 2.48
CA TYR A 10 -6.20 -10.37 2.15
C TYR A 10 -7.50 -11.05 1.76
N ALA A 11 -7.45 -11.83 0.68
CA ALA A 11 -8.44 -12.85 0.43
C ALA A 11 -8.35 -13.95 1.51
N PRO A 12 -9.42 -14.73 1.72
CA PRO A 12 -9.44 -15.80 2.71
C PRO A 12 -8.22 -16.74 2.57
N GLY A 13 -7.40 -16.86 3.62
CA GLY A 13 -6.23 -17.73 3.67
C GLY A 13 -4.93 -17.13 3.11
N ALA A 14 -4.98 -15.96 2.47
CA ALA A 14 -3.78 -15.25 2.03
C ALA A 14 -3.07 -14.52 3.18
N ASP A 15 -3.82 -14.14 4.22
CA ASP A 15 -3.29 -13.51 5.43
C ASP A 15 -2.24 -14.39 6.12
N SER A 16 -2.53 -15.68 6.29
CA SER A 16 -1.65 -16.62 6.98
C SER A 16 -0.33 -16.86 6.24
N LYS A 17 -0.31 -16.63 4.92
CA LYS A 17 0.89 -16.79 4.08
C LYS A 17 1.70 -15.50 3.98
N TYR A 18 1.03 -14.36 3.86
CA TYR A 18 1.68 -13.12 3.45
C TYR A 18 1.71 -12.04 4.53
N ALA A 19 0.83 -12.05 5.53
CA ALA A 19 0.71 -10.94 6.50
C ALA A 19 2.04 -10.63 7.20
N ALA A 20 2.82 -11.65 7.58
CA ALA A 20 4.11 -11.45 8.25
C ALA A 20 5.19 -10.81 7.35
N GLY A 21 5.14 -11.05 6.03
CA GLY A 21 6.14 -10.59 5.06
C GLY A 21 5.68 -9.43 4.18
N ILE A 22 4.41 -9.01 4.30
CA ILE A 22 3.76 -8.12 3.34
C ILE A 22 4.40 -6.74 3.28
N GLU A 23 4.91 -6.23 4.40
CA GLU A 23 5.55 -4.92 4.45
C GLU A 23 6.79 -4.89 3.57
N ASN A 24 7.57 -5.97 3.58
CA ASN A 24 8.76 -6.10 2.76
C ASN A 24 8.39 -6.24 1.28
N ILE A 25 7.39 -7.09 0.97
CA ILE A 25 6.89 -7.26 -0.40
C ILE A 25 6.38 -5.93 -0.97
N ALA A 26 5.62 -5.17 -0.18
CA ALA A 26 5.10 -3.86 -0.54
C ALA A 26 6.24 -2.88 -0.83
N ARG A 27 7.22 -2.76 0.07
CA ARG A 27 8.38 -1.88 -0.13
C ARG A 27 9.16 -2.22 -1.39
N THR A 28 9.39 -3.51 -1.67
CA THR A 28 10.10 -3.94 -2.88
C THR A 28 9.32 -3.63 -4.15
N LYS A 29 8.03 -4.03 -4.22
CA LYS A 29 7.20 -3.90 -5.44
C LYS A 29 6.90 -2.45 -5.77
N PHE A 30 6.51 -1.65 -4.79
CA PHE A 30 6.26 -0.23 -4.98
C PHE A 30 7.55 0.58 -5.11
N GLY A 31 8.63 0.18 -4.42
CA GLY A 31 9.95 0.80 -4.58
C GLY A 31 10.46 0.70 -6.03
N ALA A 32 10.19 -0.42 -6.71
CA ALA A 32 10.50 -0.57 -8.14
C ALA A 32 9.69 0.38 -9.05
N LYS A 33 8.56 0.93 -8.59
CA LYS A 33 7.75 1.92 -9.29
C LYS A 33 8.14 3.37 -8.96
N GLY A 34 9.24 3.58 -8.23
CA GLY A 34 9.69 4.92 -7.84
C GLY A 34 8.94 5.50 -6.64
N VAL A 35 8.29 4.64 -5.84
CA VAL A 35 7.75 5.03 -4.53
C VAL A 35 8.90 5.19 -3.54
N LEU A 36 8.84 6.29 -2.78
CA LEU A 36 9.81 6.68 -1.77
C LEU A 36 9.12 6.82 -0.41
N ARG A 37 9.92 6.85 0.67
CA ARG A 37 9.47 7.25 2.02
C ARG A 37 8.19 6.55 2.51
N PHE A 38 8.23 5.22 2.58
CA PHE A 38 7.19 4.46 3.28
C PHE A 38 7.17 4.84 4.76
N GLN A 39 5.98 5.21 5.25
CA GLN A 39 5.71 5.27 6.68
C GLN A 39 5.61 3.85 7.27
N ARG A 40 5.52 3.78 8.60
CA ARG A 40 5.28 2.53 9.32
C ARG A 40 3.94 1.95 8.90
N PHE A 41 3.88 0.63 8.66
CA PHE A 41 2.62 -0.03 8.38
C PHE A 41 1.87 -0.21 9.70
N ALA A 42 0.63 0.27 9.71
CA ALA A 42 -0.32 -0.05 10.74
C ALA A 42 -0.99 -1.37 10.40
N PHE A 43 -0.82 -2.37 11.27
CA PHE A 43 -1.54 -3.64 11.19
C PHE A 43 -2.85 -3.54 11.96
N ASN A 44 -3.96 -3.89 11.33
CA ASN A 44 -5.25 -4.04 11.99
C ASN A 44 -5.65 -5.53 11.99
N SER A 45 -5.83 -6.05 13.20
CA SER A 45 -6.17 -7.46 13.45
C SER A 45 -7.68 -7.75 13.38
N GLY A 46 -8.50 -6.80 12.92
CA GLY A 46 -9.93 -7.04 12.62
C GLY A 46 -10.11 -8.13 11.56
N TYR A 47 -11.35 -8.61 11.38
CA TYR A 47 -11.64 -9.68 10.41
C TYR A 47 -12.40 -9.13 9.18
N PRO A 48 -11.84 -9.20 7.96
CA PRO A 48 -10.51 -9.73 7.62
C PRO A 48 -9.36 -8.75 7.98
N PRO A 49 -8.16 -9.26 8.28
CA PRO A 49 -7.02 -8.43 8.66
C PRO A 49 -6.60 -7.54 7.50
N PHE A 50 -6.03 -6.39 7.81
CA PHE A 50 -5.51 -5.49 6.78
C PHE A 50 -4.34 -4.66 7.29
N HIS A 51 -3.51 -4.22 6.35
CA HIS A 51 -2.43 -3.27 6.62
C HIS A 51 -2.75 -1.93 5.97
N ILE A 52 -2.40 -0.84 6.64
CA ILE A 52 -2.43 0.49 6.06
C ILE A 52 -1.06 1.13 6.20
N THR A 53 -0.61 1.79 5.14
CA THR A 53 0.58 2.65 5.21
C THR A 53 0.37 3.90 4.36
N LEU A 54 1.19 4.91 4.63
CA LEU A 54 1.31 6.10 3.81
C LEU A 54 2.67 6.10 3.14
N PHE A 55 2.72 6.54 1.89
CA PHE A 55 3.98 6.67 1.15
C PHE A 55 3.96 7.92 0.27
N GLU A 56 5.14 8.33 -0.19
CA GLU A 56 5.30 9.43 -1.15
C GLU A 56 5.79 8.88 -2.49
N ALA A 57 5.21 9.30 -3.59
CA ALA A 57 5.75 8.98 -4.91
C ALA A 57 6.14 10.26 -5.66
N SER A 58 7.05 10.11 -6.63
CA SER A 58 7.36 11.19 -7.57
C SER A 58 6.10 11.62 -8.32
N ASP A 59 6.00 12.89 -8.68
CA ASP A 59 4.85 13.41 -9.44
C ASP A 59 4.79 12.84 -10.87
N SER A 60 5.88 12.21 -11.32
CA SER A 60 5.93 11.45 -12.57
C SER A 60 5.26 10.07 -12.50
N VAL A 61 4.90 9.59 -11.30
CA VAL A 61 4.23 8.29 -11.10
C VAL A 61 2.73 8.52 -10.98
N SER A 62 1.98 8.01 -11.96
CA SER A 62 0.52 8.08 -12.00
C SER A 62 -0.11 7.19 -10.92
N LEU A 63 -1.29 7.59 -10.42
CA LEU A 63 -2.07 6.78 -9.49
C LEU A 63 -2.40 5.39 -10.08
N GLU A 64 -2.71 5.33 -11.37
CA GLU A 64 -3.04 4.08 -12.08
C GLU A 64 -1.87 3.08 -12.08
N GLU A 65 -0.64 3.57 -12.22
CA GLU A 65 0.58 2.74 -12.13
C GLU A 65 0.73 2.13 -10.74
N LEU A 66 0.40 2.89 -9.69
CA LEU A 66 0.45 2.43 -8.31
C LEU A 66 -0.70 1.44 -8.00
N GLN A 67 -1.88 1.68 -8.56
CA GLN A 67 -3.05 0.80 -8.39
C GLN A 67 -2.87 -0.52 -9.14
N SER A 68 -2.10 -0.54 -10.22
CA SER A 68 -1.78 -1.76 -10.98
C SER A 68 -0.73 -2.64 -10.29
N VAL A 69 -0.17 -2.22 -9.15
CA VAL A 69 0.83 -3.02 -8.42
C VAL A 69 0.16 -4.18 -7.69
N GLN A 70 0.43 -5.39 -8.17
CA GLN A 70 0.10 -6.62 -7.49
C GLN A 70 1.25 -7.06 -6.57
N LEU A 71 0.93 -7.29 -5.29
CA LEU A 71 1.92 -7.70 -4.28
C LEU A 71 2.16 -9.21 -4.30
N ALA A 72 1.07 -9.98 -4.24
CA ALA A 72 1.07 -11.43 -4.29
C ALA A 72 -0.31 -11.95 -4.70
N GLU A 73 -0.43 -13.25 -4.95
CA GLU A 73 -1.72 -13.88 -5.19
C GLU A 73 -2.61 -13.81 -3.94
N GLY A 74 -3.89 -13.45 -4.13
CA GLY A 74 -4.83 -13.29 -3.02
C GLY A 74 -4.60 -12.04 -2.15
N VAL A 75 -3.68 -11.15 -2.53
CA VAL A 75 -3.49 -9.85 -1.87
C VAL A 75 -4.09 -8.73 -2.71
N ILE A 76 -5.02 -8.00 -2.11
CA ILE A 76 -5.74 -6.88 -2.75
C ILE A 76 -5.12 -5.58 -2.24
N THR A 77 -4.66 -4.75 -3.16
CA THR A 77 -4.14 -3.41 -2.88
C THR A 77 -5.15 -2.35 -3.28
N GLN A 78 -5.27 -1.33 -2.44
CA GLN A 78 -6.05 -0.14 -2.75
C GLN A 78 -5.18 1.08 -2.45
N VAL A 79 -4.80 1.79 -3.52
CA VAL A 79 -4.04 3.04 -3.44
C VAL A 79 -4.98 4.21 -3.65
N GLN A 80 -4.90 5.19 -2.76
CA GLN A 80 -5.67 6.42 -2.81
C GLN A 80 -4.74 7.61 -2.64
N ARG A 81 -4.95 8.68 -3.41
CA ARG A 81 -4.25 9.94 -3.17
C ARG A 81 -4.72 10.52 -1.84
N VAL A 82 -3.79 10.92 -0.99
CA VAL A 82 -4.11 11.71 0.20
C VAL A 82 -4.04 13.16 -0.22
N ASP A 83 -5.17 13.69 -0.67
CA ASP A 83 -5.32 15.14 -0.79
C ASP A 83 -5.20 15.69 0.63
N ARG A 84 -4.28 16.64 0.86
CA ARG A 84 -4.31 17.38 2.13
C ARG A 84 -5.69 18.00 2.21
N PRO A 85 -6.40 17.94 3.34
CA PRO A 85 -7.53 18.84 3.51
C PRO A 85 -6.96 20.25 3.26
N ALA A 86 -7.59 20.98 2.34
CA ALA A 86 -7.32 22.40 2.19
C ALA A 86 -7.46 23.01 3.60
N GLU A 87 -6.35 23.42 4.19
CA GLU A 87 -6.34 24.30 5.34
C GLU A 87 -7.21 25.50 4.93
N ARG A 88 -8.35 25.64 5.61
CA ARG A 88 -9.33 26.67 5.34
C ARG A 88 -9.29 27.68 6.47
#